data_AF-A0A6L5A3N1-F1
#
_entry.id   AF-A0A6L5A3N1-F1
#
_cell.length_a   1.000
_cell.length_b   1.000
_cell.length_c   1.000
_cell.angle_alpha   90.00
_cell.angle_beta   90.00
_cell.angle_gamma   90.00
#
_symmetry.space_group_name_H-M   'P 1'
#
loop_
_entity.id
_entity.type
_entity.pdbx_description
1 polymer ?
#
loop_
_entity_poly.entity_id
_entity_poly.type
_entity_poly.pdbx_seq_one_letter_code
_entity_poly.pdbx_strand_id
1 'polypeptide(L)'
;MKLVRISDDTILDVDDVQFAIWDDEDQKVKIEFKSTNTYLYTKDKKALDAICGSEEHLVNDASMNILKAESINSGHLNQQKYPSR
;
A
#
# COMPACT_ATOMS: atom_id res chain seq x y z
N MET A 1 -7.27 -15.30 10.91
CA MET A 1 -8.44 -14.77 11.61
C MET A 1 -8.01 -13.60 12.47
N LYS A 2 -8.13 -12.40 11.92
CA LYS A 2 -7.82 -11.13 12.58
C LYS A 2 -9.14 -10.40 12.85
N LEU A 3 -9.52 -10.29 14.12
CA LEU A 3 -10.73 -9.57 14.54
C LEU A 3 -10.39 -8.15 14.96
N VAL A 4 -11.18 -7.18 14.49
CA VAL A 4 -11.00 -5.76 14.79
C VAL A 4 -12.31 -5.17 15.28
N ARG A 5 -12.25 -4.48 16.41
CA ARG A 5 -13.37 -3.71 16.96
C ARG A 5 -13.39 -2.33 16.32
N ILE A 6 -14.47 -1.99 15.63
CA ILE A 6 -14.65 -0.68 14.97
C ILE A 6 -15.69 0.20 15.67
N SER A 7 -16.49 -0.36 16.57
CA SER A 7 -17.41 0.36 17.46
C SER A 7 -17.67 -0.49 18.72
N ASP A 8 -18.40 0.06 19.70
CA ASP A 8 -18.66 -0.69 20.93
C ASP A 8 -19.38 -2.02 20.67
N ASP A 9 -20.32 -2.01 19.71
CA ASP A 9 -21.18 -3.15 19.39
C ASP A 9 -20.78 -3.86 18.08
N THR A 10 -19.66 -3.49 17.46
CA THR A 10 -19.26 -4.05 16.15
C THR A 10 -17.82 -4.51 16.14
N ILE A 11 -17.67 -5.81 15.90
CA ILE A 11 -16.41 -6.51 15.67
C ILE A 11 -16.47 -7.09 14.26
N LEU A 12 -15.40 -6.90 13.50
CA LEU A 12 -15.27 -7.38 12.13
C LEU A 12 -14.15 -8.40 12.03
N ASP A 13 -14.36 -9.43 11.21
CA ASP A 13 -13.29 -10.29 10.73
C ASP A 13 -12.63 -9.65 9.50
N VAL A 14 -11.40 -9.19 9.67
CA VAL A 14 -10.65 -8.48 8.62
C VAL A 14 -10.33 -9.43 7.46
N ASP A 15 -10.18 -10.73 7.73
CA ASP A 15 -9.96 -11.72 6.68
C ASP A 15 -11.16 -11.81 5.70
N ASP A 16 -12.37 -11.53 6.18
CA ASP A 16 -13.60 -11.50 5.37
C ASP A 16 -13.84 -10.14 4.70
N VAL A 17 -13.12 -9.08 5.09
CA VAL A 17 -13.24 -7.77 4.43
C VAL A 17 -12.61 -7.84 3.04
N GLN A 18 -13.40 -7.45 2.03
CA GLN A 18 -12.96 -7.32 0.64
C GLN A 18 -12.30 -5.98 0.40
N PHE A 19 -12.96 -4.88 0.79
CA PHE A 19 -12.40 -3.55 0.80
C PHE A 19 -13.07 -2.66 1.85
N ALA A 20 -12.37 -1.59 2.24
CA ALA A 20 -12.93 -0.51 3.04
C ALA A 20 -12.44 0.83 2.47
N ILE A 21 -13.38 1.76 2.19
CA ILE A 21 -13.07 3.07 1.62
C ILE A 21 -13.82 4.19 2.34
N TRP A 22 -13.24 5.38 2.38
CA TRP A 22 -13.94 6.60 2.80
C TRP A 22 -14.74 7.15 1.61
N ASP A 23 -16.06 7.28 1.80
CA ASP A 23 -16.96 7.97 0.88
C ASP A 23 -17.06 9.44 1.31
N ASP A 24 -16.53 10.34 0.49
CA ASP A 24 -16.47 11.77 0.82
C ASP A 24 -17.83 12.47 0.69
N GLU A 25 -18.69 11.99 -0.22
CA GLU A 25 -20.03 12.55 -0.44
C GLU A 25 -20.94 12.29 0.75
N ASP A 26 -20.96 11.05 1.23
CA ASP A 26 -21.79 10.61 2.36
C ASP A 26 -21.10 10.78 3.73
N GLN A 27 -19.82 11.14 3.74
CA GLN A 27 -18.97 11.21 4.93
C GLN A 27 -19.05 9.94 5.80
N LYS A 28 -18.85 8.78 5.16
CA LYS A 28 -18.90 7.47 5.82
C LYS A 28 -17.87 6.51 5.24
N VAL A 29 -17.39 5.58 6.05
CA VAL A 29 -16.64 4.41 5.60
C VAL A 29 -17.62 3.39 5.04
N LYS A 30 -17.36 2.92 3.81
CA LYS A 30 -18.05 1.79 3.18
C LYS A 30 -17.14 0.56 3.24
N ILE A 31 -17.63 -0.51 3.84
CA ILE A 31 -16.92 -1.79 4.02
C ILE A 31 -17.70 -2.87 3.27
N GLU A 32 -17.03 -3.62 2.38
CA GLU A 32 -17.60 -4.76 1.66
C GLU A 32 -17.00 -6.07 2.19
N PHE A 33 -17.83 -7.12 2.30
CA PHE A 33 -17.44 -8.45 2.77
C PHE A 33 -17.41 -9.47 1.64
N LYS A 34 -16.36 -10.30 1.61
CA LYS A 34 -16.14 -11.36 0.62
C LYS A 34 -17.22 -12.44 0.70
N SER A 35 -17.61 -12.84 1.92
CA SER A 35 -18.53 -13.98 2.10
C SER A 35 -19.97 -13.67 1.72
N THR A 36 -20.41 -12.42 1.84
CA THR A 36 -21.84 -12.08 1.81
C THR A 36 -22.19 -11.06 0.72
N ASN A 37 -21.21 -10.41 0.08
CA ASN A 37 -21.44 -9.25 -0.79
C ASN A 37 -22.31 -8.16 -0.13
N THR A 38 -22.30 -8.07 1.20
CA THR A 38 -23.03 -7.04 1.94
C THR A 38 -22.13 -5.85 2.24
N TYR A 39 -22.76 -4.71 2.53
CA TYR A 39 -22.06 -3.51 2.93
C TYR A 39 -22.34 -3.16 4.39
N LEU A 40 -21.31 -2.72 5.09
CA LEU A 40 -21.43 -2.03 6.36
C LEU A 40 -20.98 -0.58 6.18
N TYR A 41 -21.73 0.32 6.81
CA TYR A 41 -21.44 1.75 6.80
C TYR A 41 -21.20 2.23 8.22
N THR A 42 -20.13 3.00 8.42
CA THR A 42 -19.85 3.67 9.69
C THR A 42 -19.32 5.07 9.44
N LYS A 43 -19.61 6.01 10.34
CA LYS A 43 -19.04 7.37 10.27
C LYS A 43 -17.67 7.46 10.94
N ASP A 44 -17.24 6.40 11.61
CA ASP A 44 -15.95 6.41 12.31
C ASP A 44 -14.80 6.17 11.32
N LYS A 45 -14.05 7.24 11.04
CA LYS A 45 -12.84 7.17 10.20
C LYS A 45 -11.80 6.21 10.76
N LYS A 46 -11.76 6.01 12.09
CA LYS A 46 -10.83 5.08 12.74
C LYS A 46 -11.09 3.62 12.35
N ALA A 47 -12.28 3.31 11.80
CA ALA A 47 -12.53 2.00 11.25
C ALA A 47 -11.58 1.67 10.08
N LEU A 48 -11.21 2.66 9.25
CA LEU A 48 -10.22 2.46 8.19
C LEU A 48 -8.84 2.19 8.76
N ASP A 49 -8.40 2.98 9.75
CA ASP A 49 -7.14 2.75 10.44
C ASP A 49 -7.09 1.38 11.10
N ALA A 50 -8.20 0.90 11.65
CA ALA A 50 -8.25 -0.40 12.32
C ALA A 50 -8.27 -1.58 11.34
N ILE A 51 -8.92 -1.43 10.17
CA ILE A 51 -8.96 -2.45 9.11
C ILE A 51 -7.64 -2.47 8.31
N CYS A 52 -7.11 -1.30 7.95
CA CYS A 52 -5.90 -1.13 7.16
C CYS A 52 -4.62 -1.19 8.02
N GLY A 53 -4.74 -0.90 9.32
CA GLY A 53 -3.67 -0.96 10.30
C GLY A 53 -3.28 -2.40 10.65
N SER A 54 -2.33 -2.92 9.89
CA SER A 54 -1.04 -3.47 10.36
C SER A 54 -0.44 -4.28 9.22
N GLU A 55 -0.29 -3.67 8.06
CA GLU A 55 0.90 -3.93 7.27
C GLU A 55 1.18 -2.67 6.49
N GLU A 56 2.33 -2.08 6.80
CA GLU A 56 3.07 -1.11 6.01
C GLU A 56 3.41 -1.64 4.60
N HIS A 57 2.44 -2.21 3.86
CA HIS A 57 2.50 -2.25 2.40
C HIS A 57 1.99 -0.91 1.87
N LEU A 58 2.69 0.14 2.29
CA LEU A 58 2.79 1.38 1.54
C LEU A 58 3.19 0.98 0.11
N VAL A 59 2.29 1.25 -0.82
CA VAL A 59 2.59 1.62 -2.21
C VAL A 59 3.45 0.60 -2.95
N ASN A 60 2.86 -0.03 -3.96
CA ASN A 60 3.61 -0.70 -5.01
C ASN A 60 4.50 0.34 -5.75
N ASP A 61 5.62 0.73 -5.15
CA ASP A 61 6.70 1.52 -5.74
C ASP A 61 7.56 0.64 -6.67
N ALA A 62 7.08 -0.54 -7.07
CA ALA A 62 7.72 -1.37 -8.09
C ALA A 62 7.40 -0.88 -9.52
N SER A 63 6.49 0.08 -9.69
CA SER A 63 6.35 0.82 -10.94
C SER A 63 7.08 2.16 -10.82
N MET A 64 8.39 2.17 -11.05
CA MET A 64 9.15 3.24 -11.74
C MET A 64 10.62 2.81 -11.86
N ASN A 65 10.86 1.61 -12.41
CA ASN A 65 12.14 1.31 -13.07
C ASN A 65 12.16 2.04 -14.42
N ILE A 66 11.95 3.37 -14.43
CA ILE A 66 12.28 4.20 -15.59
C ILE A 66 13.79 4.25 -15.61
N LEU A 67 14.37 3.32 -16.38
CA LEU A 67 15.46 3.54 -17.31
C LEU A 67 16.27 4.79 -16.97
N LYS A 68 17.07 4.73 -15.91
CA LYS A 68 18.18 5.66 -15.78
C LYS A 68 19.21 5.19 -16.80
N ALA A 69 18.97 5.58 -18.04
CA ALA A 69 19.94 5.53 -19.11
C ALA A 69 21.22 6.15 -18.56
N GLU A 70 22.25 5.33 -18.36
CA GLU A 70 23.61 5.77 -18.16
C GLU A 70 24.07 6.44 -19.45
N SER A 71 23.65 7.68 -19.64
CA SER A 71 24.18 8.59 -20.65
C SER A 71 24.54 9.86 -19.94
N ILE A 72 25.78 9.90 -19.45
CA ILE A 72 26.71 11.02 -19.21
C ILE A 72 27.77 10.51 -18.21
N ASN A 73 29.07 10.68 -18.36
CA ASN A 73 29.87 11.47 -19.28
C ASN A 73 31.35 11.17 -18.98
N SER A 74 32.17 11.24 -20.03
CA SER A 74 33.57 11.66 -20.03
C SER A 74 34.61 10.89 -19.22
N GLY A 75 35.50 10.23 -19.98
CA GLY A 75 36.91 10.57 -19.90
C GLY A 75 37.63 10.17 -18.61
N HIS A 76 38.04 8.91 -18.53
CA HIS A 76 39.27 8.58 -17.80
C HIS A 76 40.23 7.81 -18.70
N LEU A 77 41.06 8.60 -19.37
CA LEU A 77 42.29 8.20 -20.03
C LEU A 77 43.24 7.65 -18.96
N ASN A 78 43.09 6.39 -18.56
CA ASN A 78 44.09 5.75 -17.71
C ASN A 78 45.17 5.13 -18.60
N GLN A 79 46.26 5.88 -18.79
CA GLN A 79 47.50 5.42 -19.38
C GLN A 79 48.10 4.31 -18.50
N GLN A 80 47.75 3.05 -18.76
CA GLN A 80 48.55 1.94 -18.25
C GLN A 80 49.78 1.75 -19.13
N LYS A 81 50.87 2.37 -18.67
CA LYS A 81 52.25 1.95 -18.95
C LYS A 81 52.35 0.43 -18.79
N TYR A 82 52.67 -0.28 -19.86
CA TYR A 82 53.31 -1.58 -19.78
C TYR A 82 54.82 -1.40 -19.97
N PRO A 83 55.67 -1.86 -19.04
CA PRO A 83 57.07 -2.09 -19.33
C PRO A 83 57.32 -3.55 -19.75
N SER A 84 58.35 -3.71 -20.59
CA SER A 84 59.12 -4.94 -20.87
C SER A 84 58.44 -5.97 -21.80
N ARG A 85 59.09 -6.48 -22.84
CA ARG A 85 60.47 -7.02 -22.93
C ARG A 85 61.08 -6.83 -24.30
#